data_AF-A0A1H8Z1K6-F1
#
_entry.id   AF-A0A1H8Z1K6-F1
#
_cell.length_a   1.000
_cell.length_b   1.000
_cell.length_c   1.000
_cell.angle_alpha   90.00
_cell.angle_beta   90.00
_cell.angle_gamma   90.00
#
_symmetry.space_group_name_H-M   'P 1'
#
loop_
_entity.id
_entity.type
_entity.pdbx_description
1 polymer ?
#
loop_
_entity_poly.entity_id
_entity_poly.type
_entity_poly.pdbx_seq_one_letter_code
_entity_poly.pdbx_strand_id
1 'polypeptide(L)'
;MKKHKPKTSGINKTRQKKRQAFLNKYFMTAVGLFLLYYIFIESHYIGTDIRYEVFVFWIPVLTGIFVSIKFNFFQVDWNDIISDLKKEKNYFYKIITIPTLVLMYFIFGVIMFWMPSNIIWDIANKIEASNNKIEVFQFTVKEFCKTSKGPDMILFYFKNNLESIHVDSQSIKPYLDKNPKNYKVEIDVKKGLWNHYILESWDIR
;
A
#
# COMPACT_ATOMS: atom_id res chain seq x y z
N MET A 1 -49.38 -9.39 -34.03
CA MET A 1 -48.15 -10.20 -33.86
C MET A 1 -47.58 -10.00 -32.46
N LYS A 2 -47.60 -11.03 -31.61
CA LYS A 2 -46.97 -10.99 -30.28
C LYS A 2 -45.44 -11.07 -30.47
N LYS A 3 -44.72 -10.00 -30.18
CA LYS A 3 -43.25 -10.01 -30.14
C LYS A 3 -42.81 -10.90 -28.97
N HIS A 4 -42.33 -12.11 -29.27
CA HIS A 4 -41.60 -12.94 -28.33
C HIS A 4 -40.33 -12.18 -27.91
N LYS A 5 -40.31 -11.64 -26.68
CA LYS A 5 -39.06 -11.18 -26.06
C LYS A 5 -38.15 -12.41 -25.87
N PRO A 6 -36.90 -12.39 -26.33
CA PRO A 6 -36.02 -13.55 -26.21
C PRO A 6 -35.70 -13.84 -24.74
N LYS A 7 -35.74 -15.13 -24.36
CA LYS A 7 -35.40 -15.70 -23.03
C LYS A 7 -33.90 -15.54 -22.65
N THR A 8 -33.16 -14.67 -23.32
CA THR A 8 -31.70 -14.48 -23.15
C THR A 8 -31.33 -13.64 -21.93
N SER A 9 -32.27 -12.91 -21.31
CA SER A 9 -31.99 -12.05 -20.15
C SER A 9 -31.63 -12.84 -18.88
N GLY A 10 -32.20 -14.04 -18.68
CA GLY A 10 -31.94 -14.87 -17.50
C GLY A 10 -30.57 -15.56 -17.53
N ILE A 11 -30.12 -16.03 -18.70
CA ILE A 11 -28.84 -16.73 -18.86
C ILE A 11 -27.68 -15.76 -18.65
N ASN A 12 -27.78 -14.52 -19.17
CA ASN A 12 -26.78 -13.48 -18.94
C ASN A 12 -26.70 -13.06 -17.46
N LYS A 13 -27.84 -12.90 -16.77
CA LYS A 13 -27.86 -12.59 -15.33
C LYS A 13 -27.23 -13.70 -14.47
N THR A 14 -27.53 -14.97 -14.78
CA THR A 14 -26.95 -16.11 -14.05
C THR A 14 -25.44 -16.23 -14.28
N ARG A 15 -24.96 -15.98 -15.51
CA ARG A 15 -23.52 -15.99 -15.84
C ARG A 15 -22.77 -14.83 -15.16
N GLN A 16 -23.37 -13.64 -15.12
CA GLN A 16 -22.83 -12.50 -14.38
C GLN A 16 -22.73 -12.80 -12.87
N LYS A 17 -23.78 -13.35 -12.27
CA LYS A 17 -23.80 -13.71 -10.84
C LYS A 17 -22.72 -14.75 -10.47
N LYS A 18 -22.50 -15.76 -11.32
CA LYS A 18 -21.42 -16.76 -11.10
C LYS A 18 -20.03 -16.14 -11.21
N ARG A 19 -19.80 -15.28 -12.22
CA ARG A 19 -18.53 -14.55 -12.38
C ARG A 19 -18.27 -13.62 -11.18
N GLN A 20 -19.32 -12.99 -10.64
CA GLN A 20 -19.24 -12.15 -9.45
C GLN A 20 -18.82 -12.94 -8.21
N ALA A 21 -19.48 -14.06 -7.94
CA ALA A 21 -19.16 -14.91 -6.80
C ALA A 21 -17.71 -15.38 -6.85
N PHE A 22 -17.23 -15.71 -8.05
CA PHE A 22 -15.83 -16.01 -8.30
C PHE A 22 -14.95 -14.81 -7.96
N LEU A 23 -15.17 -13.65 -8.59
CA LEU A 23 -14.40 -12.43 -8.37
C LEU A 23 -14.35 -11.99 -6.89
N ASN A 24 -15.48 -12.03 -6.18
CA ASN A 24 -15.54 -11.72 -4.75
C ASN A 24 -14.73 -12.71 -3.92
N LYS A 25 -14.77 -14.01 -4.26
CA LYS A 25 -13.94 -15.02 -3.59
C LYS A 25 -12.46 -14.70 -3.77
N TYR A 26 -12.01 -14.36 -4.98
CA TYR A 26 -10.62 -13.96 -5.21
C TYR A 26 -10.24 -12.70 -4.44
N PHE A 27 -11.11 -11.69 -4.43
CA PHE A 27 -10.88 -10.48 -3.67
C PHE A 27 -10.69 -10.76 -2.17
N MET A 28 -11.59 -11.55 -1.56
CA MET A 28 -11.47 -11.91 -0.15
C MET A 28 -10.23 -12.77 0.14
N THR A 29 -9.89 -13.72 -0.75
CA THR A 29 -8.64 -14.49 -0.64
C THR A 29 -7.41 -13.58 -0.72
N ALA A 30 -7.42 -12.61 -1.64
CA ALA A 30 -6.32 -11.67 -1.82
C ALA A 30 -6.13 -10.83 -0.55
N VAL A 31 -7.21 -10.28 0.01
CA VAL A 31 -7.18 -9.56 1.30
C VAL A 31 -6.53 -10.40 2.40
N GLY A 32 -6.93 -11.67 2.54
CA GLY A 32 -6.34 -12.58 3.53
C GLY A 32 -4.85 -12.81 3.33
N LEU A 33 -4.41 -13.05 2.09
CA LEU A 33 -2.99 -13.24 1.76
C LEU A 33 -2.16 -11.98 2.00
N PHE A 34 -2.70 -10.80 1.71
CA PHE A 34 -1.99 -9.55 1.91
C PHE A 34 -1.84 -9.18 3.38
N LEU A 35 -2.84 -9.47 4.21
CA LEU A 35 -2.71 -9.32 5.66
C LEU A 35 -1.57 -10.20 6.20
N LEU A 36 -1.46 -11.45 5.72
CA LEU A 36 -0.34 -12.32 6.08
C LEU A 36 1.00 -11.78 5.61
N TYR A 37 1.09 -11.28 4.37
CA TYR A 37 2.32 -10.68 3.85
C TYR A 37 2.77 -9.49 4.69
N TYR A 38 1.85 -8.57 5.01
CA TYR A 38 2.13 -7.38 5.80
C TYR A 38 2.61 -7.72 7.22
N ILE A 39 2.01 -8.74 7.86
CA ILE A 39 2.38 -9.14 9.21
C ILE A 39 3.73 -9.87 9.27
N PHE A 40 4.05 -10.69 8.25
CA PHE A 40 5.16 -11.66 8.37
C PHE A 40 6.33 -11.44 7.40
N ILE A 41 6.17 -10.68 6.30
CA ILE A 41 7.12 -10.70 5.19
C ILE A 41 7.60 -9.30 4.78
N GLU A 42 6.76 -8.27 4.96
CA GLU A 42 7.10 -6.90 4.55
C GLU A 42 8.46 -6.48 5.14
N SER A 43 9.31 -5.91 4.28
CA SER A 43 10.64 -5.48 4.67
C SER A 43 10.71 -3.98 4.79
N HIS A 44 11.46 -3.53 5.79
CA HIS A 44 11.68 -2.11 6.01
C HIS A 44 12.80 -1.61 5.09
N TYR A 45 12.53 -0.52 4.37
CA TYR A 45 13.45 0.09 3.43
C TYR A 45 13.81 1.50 3.86
N ILE A 46 15.04 1.90 3.56
CA ILE A 46 15.53 3.26 3.75
C ILE A 46 15.66 3.93 2.40
N GLY A 47 15.23 5.18 2.29
CA GLY A 47 15.30 5.96 1.06
C GLY A 47 13.99 6.02 0.30
N THR A 48 13.86 7.08 -0.49
CA THR A 48 12.65 7.40 -1.24
C THR A 48 13.00 7.69 -2.69
N ASP A 49 12.18 7.21 -3.63
CA ASP A 49 12.33 7.54 -5.05
C ASP A 49 10.97 7.63 -5.73
N ILE A 50 10.75 8.72 -6.46
CA ILE A 50 9.47 9.01 -7.15
C ILE A 50 9.07 7.88 -8.11
N ARG A 51 10.03 7.11 -8.64
CA ARG A 51 9.73 5.97 -9.51
C ARG A 51 8.95 4.89 -8.79
N TYR A 52 9.22 4.67 -7.50
CA TYR A 52 8.42 3.73 -6.71
C TYR A 52 6.97 4.20 -6.61
N GLU A 53 6.75 5.47 -6.25
CA GLU A 53 5.41 6.04 -6.15
C GLU A 53 4.64 5.98 -7.48
N VAL A 54 5.31 6.23 -8.61
CA VAL A 54 4.67 6.20 -9.92
C VAL A 54 4.43 4.78 -10.42
N PHE A 55 5.47 3.95 -10.46
CA PHE A 55 5.43 2.64 -11.14
C PHE A 55 4.90 1.52 -10.26
N VAL A 56 5.12 1.59 -8.95
CA VAL A 56 4.65 0.56 -8.02
C VAL A 56 3.29 0.93 -7.46
N PHE A 57 3.06 2.20 -7.11
CA PHE A 57 1.79 2.65 -6.53
C PHE A 57 0.77 3.15 -7.56
N TRP A 58 0.99 4.33 -8.16
CA TRP A 58 -0.07 5.00 -8.94
C TRP A 58 -0.49 4.25 -10.20
N ILE A 59 0.45 3.76 -11.02
CA ILE A 59 0.13 3.04 -12.26
C ILE A 59 -0.72 1.79 -11.98
N PRO A 60 -0.35 0.90 -11.03
CA PRO A 60 -1.18 -0.24 -10.66
C PRO A 60 -2.55 0.14 -10.10
N VAL A 61 -2.63 1.12 -9.18
CA VAL A 61 -3.92 1.56 -8.61
C VAL A 61 -4.86 2.08 -9.69
N LEU A 62 -4.38 2.97 -10.57
CA LEU A 62 -5.17 3.53 -11.66
C LEU A 62 -5.63 2.44 -12.65
N THR A 63 -4.76 1.47 -12.93
CA THR A 63 -5.11 0.30 -13.74
C THR A 63 -6.25 -0.50 -13.08
N GLY A 64 -6.16 -0.73 -11.76
CA GLY A 64 -7.20 -1.44 -11.02
C GLY A 64 -8.53 -0.71 -10.96
N ILE A 65 -8.52 0.62 -10.81
CA ILE A 65 -9.71 1.47 -10.92
C ILE A 65 -10.33 1.34 -12.31
N PHE A 66 -9.53 1.45 -13.37
CA PHE A 66 -10.03 1.33 -14.74
C PHE A 66 -10.65 -0.04 -15.00
N VAL A 67 -9.98 -1.12 -14.57
CA VAL A 67 -10.48 -2.50 -14.71
C VAL A 67 -11.79 -2.68 -13.95
N SER A 68 -11.88 -2.23 -12.70
CA SER A 68 -13.09 -2.38 -11.89
C SER A 68 -14.29 -1.60 -12.44
N ILE A 69 -14.07 -0.41 -13.01
CA ILE A 69 -15.12 0.35 -13.72
C ILE A 69 -15.53 -0.39 -15.00
N LYS A 70 -14.58 -0.75 -15.87
CA LYS A 70 -14.84 -1.39 -17.17
C LYS A 70 -15.60 -2.70 -17.04
N PHE A 71 -15.30 -3.49 -16.01
CA PHE A 71 -15.96 -4.77 -15.76
C PHE A 71 -17.14 -4.67 -14.78
N ASN A 72 -17.52 -3.46 -14.37
CA ASN A 72 -18.57 -3.18 -13.41
C ASN A 72 -18.52 -4.08 -12.17
N PHE A 73 -17.36 -4.12 -11.51
CA PHE A 73 -17.09 -5.01 -10.39
C PHE A 73 -18.10 -4.85 -9.26
N PHE A 74 -18.48 -3.61 -8.95
CA PHE A 74 -19.42 -3.29 -7.87
C PHE A 74 -20.90 -3.27 -8.29
N GLN A 75 -21.23 -3.65 -9.53
CA GLN A 75 -22.60 -3.59 -10.08
C GLN A 75 -23.23 -2.20 -9.99
N VAL A 76 -22.40 -1.17 -10.06
CA VAL A 76 -22.81 0.23 -10.02
C VAL A 76 -23.07 0.68 -11.45
N ASP A 77 -24.33 0.99 -11.75
CA ASP A 77 -24.66 1.75 -12.96
C ASP A 77 -24.57 3.24 -12.62
N TRP A 78 -23.54 3.89 -13.15
CA TRP A 78 -23.30 5.32 -12.92
C TRP A 78 -24.47 6.20 -13.39
N ASN A 79 -25.21 5.78 -14.43
CA ASN A 79 -26.35 6.56 -14.91
C ASN A 79 -27.52 6.48 -13.92
N ASP A 80 -27.77 5.30 -13.37
CA ASP A 80 -28.81 5.10 -12.36
C ASP A 80 -28.47 5.88 -11.08
N ILE A 81 -27.22 5.79 -10.61
CA ILE A 81 -26.78 6.56 -9.43
C ILE A 81 -26.93 8.07 -9.64
N ILE A 82 -26.50 8.60 -10.78
CA ILE A 82 -26.64 10.04 -11.07
C ILE A 82 -28.12 10.44 -11.15
N SER A 83 -28.96 9.61 -11.75
CA SER A 83 -30.41 9.82 -11.84
C SER A 83 -31.08 9.85 -10.46
N ASP A 84 -30.72 8.90 -9.60
CA ASP A 84 -31.26 8.78 -8.24
C ASP A 84 -30.77 9.93 -7.35
N LEU A 85 -29.50 10.32 -7.45
CA LEU A 85 -28.94 11.47 -6.74
C LEU A 85 -29.60 12.79 -7.14
N LYS A 86 -30.06 12.94 -8.39
CA LYS A 86 -30.83 14.13 -8.81
C LYS A 86 -32.18 14.21 -8.09
N LYS A 87 -32.85 13.06 -7.91
CA LYS A 87 -34.19 12.97 -7.29
C LYS A 87 -34.15 12.97 -5.77
N GLU A 88 -33.03 12.57 -5.18
CA GLU A 88 -32.86 12.52 -3.73
C GLU A 88 -33.07 13.90 -3.09
N LYS A 89 -33.69 13.96 -1.91
CA LYS A 89 -33.91 15.22 -1.17
C LYS A 89 -32.87 15.42 -0.07
N ASN A 90 -32.29 14.34 0.44
CA ASN A 90 -31.26 14.39 1.47
C ASN A 90 -29.91 14.85 0.89
N TYR A 91 -29.52 16.08 1.20
CA TYR A 91 -28.27 16.69 0.72
C TYR A 91 -27.01 15.95 1.22
N PHE A 92 -27.02 15.45 2.45
CA PHE A 92 -25.89 14.71 3.01
C PHE A 92 -25.63 13.41 2.23
N TYR A 93 -26.70 12.68 1.90
CA TYR A 93 -26.61 11.47 1.08
C TYR A 93 -26.01 11.77 -0.31
N LYS A 94 -26.37 12.90 -0.92
CA LYS A 94 -25.81 13.30 -2.23
C LYS A 94 -24.32 13.53 -2.19
N ILE A 95 -23.85 14.23 -1.17
CA ILE A 95 -22.43 14.56 -1.05
C ILE A 95 -21.61 13.30 -0.77
N ILE A 96 -22.10 12.39 0.08
CA ILE A 96 -21.28 11.26 0.54
C ILE A 96 -21.23 10.09 -0.45
N THR A 97 -22.26 9.92 -1.28
CA THR A 97 -22.37 8.75 -2.19
C THR A 97 -21.24 8.69 -3.21
N ILE A 98 -20.95 9.78 -3.92
CA ILE A 98 -19.91 9.80 -4.97
C ILE A 98 -18.50 9.56 -4.39
N PRO A 99 -18.05 10.27 -3.34
CA PRO A 99 -16.78 10.00 -2.69
C PRO A 99 -16.65 8.57 -2.17
N THR A 100 -17.73 8.01 -1.59
CA THR A 100 -17.73 6.63 -1.09
C THR A 100 -17.51 5.63 -2.24
N LEU A 101 -18.17 5.83 -3.38
CA LEU A 101 -17.96 4.99 -4.56
C LEU A 101 -16.54 5.10 -5.09
N VAL A 102 -16.02 6.32 -5.24
CA VAL A 102 -14.62 6.55 -5.66
C VAL A 102 -13.65 5.85 -4.71
N LEU A 103 -13.88 5.95 -3.39
CA LEU A 103 -13.09 5.26 -2.38
C LEU A 103 -13.16 3.73 -2.53
N MET A 104 -14.33 3.16 -2.83
CA MET A 104 -14.47 1.73 -3.09
C MET A 104 -13.63 1.26 -4.29
N TYR A 105 -13.67 2.01 -5.40
CA TYR A 105 -12.84 1.72 -6.58
C TYR A 105 -11.35 1.88 -6.28
N PHE A 106 -10.97 2.89 -5.51
CA PHE A 106 -9.60 3.10 -5.07
C PHE A 106 -9.09 1.95 -4.18
N ILE A 107 -9.86 1.56 -3.16
CA ILE A 107 -9.54 0.42 -2.29
C ILE A 107 -9.36 -0.86 -3.11
N PHE A 108 -10.22 -1.09 -4.11
CA PHE A 108 -10.07 -2.21 -5.01
C PHE A 108 -8.75 -2.15 -5.80
N GLY A 109 -8.40 -0.99 -6.34
CA GLY A 109 -7.13 -0.79 -7.04
C GLY A 109 -5.92 -1.03 -6.15
N VAL A 110 -5.97 -0.55 -4.90
CA VAL A 110 -4.93 -0.79 -3.89
C VAL A 110 -4.76 -2.29 -3.63
N ILE A 111 -5.85 -2.99 -3.31
CA ILE A 111 -5.79 -4.41 -2.94
C ILE A 111 -5.42 -5.28 -4.14
N MET A 112 -6.08 -5.11 -5.27
CA MET A 112 -5.94 -6.07 -6.38
C MET A 112 -4.76 -5.80 -7.30
N PHE A 113 -4.17 -4.60 -7.27
CA PHE A 113 -3.12 -4.20 -8.21
C PHE A 113 -1.88 -3.64 -7.53
N TRP A 114 -2.02 -2.67 -6.62
CA TRP A 114 -0.84 -2.15 -5.90
C TRP A 114 -0.20 -3.22 -5.03
N MET A 115 -0.97 -3.93 -4.20
CA MET A 115 -0.39 -4.92 -3.28
C MET A 115 0.43 -5.99 -4.04
N PRO A 116 -0.06 -6.67 -5.09
CA PRO A 116 0.78 -7.56 -5.90
C PRO A 116 2.01 -6.86 -6.49
N SER A 117 1.84 -5.65 -7.04
CA SER A 117 2.95 -4.90 -7.61
C SER A 117 4.02 -4.58 -6.57
N ASN A 118 3.60 -4.27 -5.34
CA ASN A 118 4.48 -4.02 -4.22
C ASN A 118 5.27 -5.27 -3.85
N ILE A 119 4.65 -6.44 -3.70
CA ILE A 119 5.41 -7.67 -3.37
C ILE A 119 6.37 -8.05 -4.50
N ILE A 120 5.97 -7.89 -5.77
CA ILE A 120 6.86 -8.15 -6.90
C ILE A 120 8.08 -7.22 -6.84
N TRP A 121 7.85 -5.94 -6.58
CA TRP A 121 8.93 -4.97 -6.45
C TRP A 121 9.82 -5.26 -5.23
N ASP A 122 9.24 -5.60 -4.09
CA ASP A 122 9.93 -6.00 -2.85
C ASP A 122 10.89 -7.17 -3.09
N ILE A 123 10.41 -8.22 -3.77
CA ILE A 123 11.23 -9.38 -4.15
C ILE A 123 12.36 -8.95 -5.09
N ALA A 124 12.06 -8.18 -6.13
CA ALA A 124 13.06 -7.71 -7.08
C ALA A 124 14.13 -6.83 -6.40
N ASN A 125 13.70 -5.98 -5.47
CA ASN A 125 14.56 -5.09 -4.69
C ASN A 125 15.51 -5.89 -3.77
N LYS A 126 14.99 -6.93 -3.11
CA LYS A 126 15.81 -7.86 -2.30
C LYS A 126 16.84 -8.61 -3.12
N ILE A 127 16.45 -9.09 -4.30
CA ILE A 127 17.37 -9.78 -5.22
C ILE A 127 18.49 -8.82 -5.63
N GLU A 128 18.15 -7.60 -6.08
CA GLU A 128 19.13 -6.58 -6.45
C GLU A 128 20.07 -6.24 -5.29
N ALA A 129 19.51 -5.99 -4.09
CA ALA A 129 20.28 -5.68 -2.90
C ALA A 129 21.23 -6.81 -2.51
N SER A 130 20.82 -8.08 -2.63
CA SER A 130 21.67 -9.22 -2.28
C SER A 130 22.93 -9.35 -3.15
N ASN A 131 22.90 -8.79 -4.37
CA ASN A 131 24.05 -8.78 -5.28
C ASN A 131 24.98 -7.60 -5.06
N ASN A 132 24.57 -6.61 -4.27
CA ASN A 132 25.32 -5.40 -4.01
C ASN A 132 26.14 -5.48 -2.73
N LYS A 133 27.22 -4.70 -2.68
CA LYS A 133 28.09 -4.62 -1.51
C LYS A 133 27.38 -3.89 -0.38
N ILE A 134 27.75 -4.23 0.86
CA ILE A 134 27.35 -3.47 2.04
C ILE A 134 28.04 -2.10 1.98
N GLU A 135 27.23 -1.05 2.08
CA GLU A 135 27.65 0.33 2.22
C GLU A 135 27.41 0.75 3.67
N VAL A 136 28.42 1.38 4.29
CA VAL A 136 28.35 1.84 5.68
C VAL A 136 28.16 3.35 5.68
N PHE A 137 27.15 3.84 6.37
CA PHE A 137 26.89 5.27 6.53
C PHE A 137 26.80 5.65 7.99
N GLN A 138 27.27 6.86 8.31
CA GLN A 138 27.17 7.42 9.66
C GLN A 138 26.39 8.73 9.62
N PHE A 139 25.35 8.84 10.44
CA PHE A 139 24.51 10.02 10.56
C PHE A 139 24.42 10.48 12.00
N THR A 140 24.32 11.79 12.22
CA THR A 140 24.01 12.31 13.55
C THR A 140 22.56 11.95 13.90
N VAL A 141 22.34 11.45 15.11
CA VAL A 141 20.99 11.15 15.58
C VAL A 141 20.22 12.46 15.76
N LYS A 142 19.03 12.53 15.17
CA LYS A 142 18.11 13.65 15.35
C LYS A 142 17.38 13.54 16.68
N GLU A 143 16.81 12.36 16.95
CA GLU A 143 15.96 12.12 18.11
C GLU A 143 15.88 10.63 18.44
N PHE A 144 15.78 10.32 19.73
CA PHE A 144 15.43 8.99 20.24
C PHE A 144 13.96 9.04 20.68
N CYS A 145 13.10 8.30 19.99
CA CYS A 145 11.66 8.33 20.22
C CYS A 145 11.20 7.08 20.97
N LYS A 146 10.58 7.29 22.14
CA LYS A 146 9.85 6.23 22.84
C LYS A 146 8.39 6.26 22.42
N THR A 147 7.87 5.17 21.86
CA THR A 147 6.44 5.10 21.50
C THR A 147 5.64 4.33 22.55
N SER A 148 4.41 4.79 22.82
CA SER A 148 3.50 4.11 23.74
C SER A 148 2.75 2.94 23.10
N LYS A 149 2.68 2.91 21.77
CA LYS A 149 1.95 1.91 20.96
C LYS A 149 2.74 1.53 19.71
N GLY A 150 3.99 1.11 19.89
CA GLY A 150 4.86 0.71 18.79
C GLY A 150 6.27 0.34 19.25
N PRO A 151 7.15 -0.04 18.32
CA PRO A 151 8.57 -0.13 18.60
C PRO A 151 9.16 1.27 18.84
N ASP A 152 10.15 1.34 19.73
CA ASP A 152 10.92 2.57 19.90
C ASP A 152 11.73 2.84 18.62
N MET A 153 12.14 4.10 18.39
CA MET A 153 12.71 4.51 17.12
C MET A 153 13.90 5.45 17.27
N ILE A 154 14.86 5.31 16.37
CA ILE A 154 15.96 6.26 16.17
C ILE A 154 15.68 7.06 14.90
N LEU A 155 15.55 8.38 15.02
CA LEU A 155 15.35 9.28 13.88
C LEU A 155 16.66 9.89 13.41
N PHE A 156 16.89 9.90 12.10
CA PHE A 156 18.07 10.51 11.48
C PHE A 156 17.75 10.99 10.06
N TYR A 157 18.64 11.80 9.48
CA TYR A 157 18.49 12.27 8.10
C TYR A 157 19.33 11.44 7.14
N PHE A 158 18.69 10.73 6.21
CA PHE A 158 19.35 10.04 5.10
C PHE A 158 19.07 10.78 3.80
N LYS A 159 20.10 11.32 3.15
CA LYS A 159 19.97 12.11 1.90
C LYS A 159 18.88 13.20 1.97
N ASN A 160 18.87 13.97 3.08
CA ASN A 160 17.90 15.03 3.39
C ASN A 160 16.46 14.58 3.70
N ASN A 161 16.18 13.27 3.70
CA ASN A 161 14.90 12.73 4.13
C ASN A 161 14.99 12.25 5.58
N LEU A 162 13.92 12.49 6.34
CA LEU A 162 13.81 11.98 7.70
C LEU A 162 13.48 10.49 7.64
N GLU A 163 14.39 9.67 8.15
CA GLU A 163 14.26 8.22 8.21
C GLU A 163 14.23 7.74 9.65
N SER A 164 13.75 6.51 9.84
CA SER A 164 13.66 5.88 11.16
C SER A 164 14.11 4.43 11.13
N ILE A 165 14.78 4.02 12.21
CA ILE A 165 15.06 2.61 12.50
C ILE A 165 14.25 2.21 13.73
N HIS A 166 13.48 1.13 13.59
CA HIS A 166 12.79 0.50 14.72
C HIS A 166 13.81 -0.26 15.58
N VAL A 167 13.76 -0.01 16.88
CA VAL A 167 14.66 -0.60 17.87
C VAL A 167 13.88 -1.14 19.05
N ASP A 168 14.45 -2.12 19.72
CA ASP A 168 13.90 -2.61 20.97
C ASP A 168 14.11 -1.58 22.09
N SER A 169 13.21 -1.61 23.07
CA SER A 169 13.24 -0.63 24.15
C SER A 169 14.50 -0.74 25.02
N GLN A 170 15.13 -1.91 25.10
CA GLN A 170 16.33 -2.09 25.92
C GLN A 170 17.54 -1.40 25.28
N SER A 171 17.67 -1.47 23.96
CA SER A 171 18.75 -0.82 23.21
C SER A 171 18.70 0.71 23.27
N ILE A 172 17.51 1.32 23.24
CA ILE A 172 17.39 2.80 23.23
C ILE A 172 17.36 3.43 24.64
N LYS A 173 16.93 2.68 25.66
CA LYS A 173 16.76 3.18 27.03
C LYS A 173 17.97 3.95 27.59
N PRO A 174 19.23 3.55 27.34
CA PRO A 174 20.40 4.30 27.82
C PRO A 174 20.58 5.69 27.19
N TYR A 175 19.84 6.01 26.13
CA TYR A 175 20.02 7.21 25.31
C TYR A 175 18.84 8.19 25.39
N LEU A 176 17.67 7.74 25.87
CA LEU A 176 16.43 8.54 25.86
C LEU A 176 16.54 9.91 26.58
N ASP A 177 17.26 9.96 27.70
CA ASP A 177 17.43 11.20 28.49
C ASP A 177 18.68 12.00 28.08
N LYS A 178 19.40 11.55 27.04
CA LYS A 178 20.65 12.16 26.60
C LYS A 178 20.44 13.03 25.37
N ASN A 179 21.36 13.97 25.13
CA ASN A 179 21.31 14.82 23.95
C ASN A 179 21.61 13.99 22.69
N PRO A 180 20.67 13.82 21.75
CA PRO A 180 20.84 12.99 20.55
C PRO A 180 22.00 13.44 19.66
N LYS A 181 22.31 14.75 19.65
CA LYS A 181 23.39 15.32 18.82
C LYS A 181 24.79 14.82 19.18
N ASN A 182 24.94 14.23 20.37
CA ASN A 182 26.21 13.64 20.81
C ASN A 182 26.44 12.23 20.24
N TYR A 183 25.45 11.67 19.55
CA TYR A 183 25.45 10.30 19.06
C TYR A 183 25.40 10.25 17.54
N LYS A 184 26.04 9.24 16.98
CA LYS A 184 25.91 8.88 15.58
C LYS A 184 25.29 7.51 15.45
N VAL A 185 24.34 7.37 14.53
CA VAL A 185 23.88 6.06 14.08
C VAL A 185 24.75 5.64 12.89
N GLU A 186 25.39 4.49 13.02
CA GLU A 186 26.04 3.79 11.93
C GLU A 186 25.06 2.77 11.37
N ILE A 187 24.87 2.76 10.06
CA ILE A 187 23.98 1.84 9.37
C ILE A 187 24.75 1.10 8.30
N ASP A 188 24.56 -0.22 8.27
CA ASP A 188 25.01 -1.09 7.20
C ASP A 188 23.84 -1.37 6.29
N VAL A 189 23.96 -0.93 5.04
CA VAL A 189 22.88 -1.06 4.07
C VAL A 189 23.34 -1.69 2.77
N LYS A 190 22.47 -2.44 2.12
CA LYS A 190 22.66 -2.87 0.73
C LYS A 190 21.75 -2.05 -0.17
N LYS A 191 22.34 -1.49 -1.22
CA LYS A 191 21.60 -0.73 -2.22
C LYS A 191 20.75 -1.66 -3.08
N GLY A 192 19.46 -1.39 -3.18
CA GLY A 192 18.54 -2.06 -4.07
C GLY A 192 18.14 -1.20 -5.28
N LEU A 193 16.95 -1.47 -5.81
CA LEU A 193 16.34 -0.74 -6.91
C LEU A 193 15.97 0.68 -6.51
N TRP A 194 16.18 1.61 -7.45
CA TRP A 194 15.72 2.99 -7.36
C TRP A 194 16.06 3.66 -6.03
N ASN A 195 17.32 3.62 -5.61
CA ASN A 195 17.80 4.28 -4.39
C ASN A 195 17.08 3.86 -3.09
N HIS A 196 16.44 2.69 -3.09
CA HIS A 196 15.99 2.05 -1.86
C HIS A 196 17.10 1.17 -1.31
N TYR A 197 17.23 1.16 0.01
CA TYR A 197 18.30 0.49 0.72
C TYR A 197 17.70 -0.50 1.71
N ILE A 198 18.28 -1.69 1.80
CA ILE A 198 17.93 -2.70 2.80
C ILE A 198 18.87 -2.55 3.96
N LEU A 199 18.31 -2.34 5.16
CA LEU A 199 19.07 -2.29 6.40
C LEU A 199 19.49 -3.72 6.80
N GLU A 200 20.80 -3.95 6.89
CA GLU A 200 21.36 -5.23 7.34
C GLU A 200 21.70 -5.18 8.83
N SER A 201 22.30 -4.07 9.27
CA SER A 201 22.74 -3.88 10.66
C SER A 201 22.77 -2.39 11.00
N TRP A 202 22.75 -2.06 12.29
CA TRP A 202 22.95 -0.70 12.78
C TRP A 202 23.60 -0.70 14.17
N ASP A 203 24.28 0.40 14.51
CA ASP A 203 24.89 0.62 15.82
C ASP A 203 24.87 2.11 16.21
N ILE A 204 24.96 2.42 17.51
CA ILE A 204 25.07 3.78 18.04
C ILE A 204 26.51 4.01 18.53
N ARG A 205 27.17 5.01 17.95
CA ARG A 205 28.51 5.47 18.35
C ARG A 205 28.48 6.81 19.08
#